data_AF-A0A821EDJ7-F1
#
_entry.id   AF-A0A821EDJ7-F1
#
_cell.length_a   1.000
_cell.length_b   1.000
_cell.length_c   1.000
_cell.angle_alpha   90.00
_cell.angle_beta   90.00
_cell.angle_gamma   90.00
#
_symmetry.space_group_name_H-M   'P 1'
#
loop_
_entity.id
_entity.type
_entity.pdbx_description
1 polymer ?
#
loop_
_entity_poly.entity_id
_entity_poly.type
_entity_poly.pdbx_seq_one_letter_code
_entity_poly.pdbx_strand_id
1 'polypeptide(L)'
;MSASSTKNDFDENIASIDFIPSDPNATFYFLPNGIGKDRRTIFTNAIQQFHLQLLTSPKNARFIIVDEQFDAPKVYSVLKLDASENDEKPKPIIIQTKWLSDSLKEKHLVPLTKDYIIRAPLIRKKAMPSFSQEPVIEEKTRFQNKPKRRLSDDQPQGGSATQVKQRRYSSDDDDDDYDIMEDYNDTVKNPYKHGELPKGNWMCSMSSQTAKKNTEVNKDIIEKLQAMADLYSKTNDKWRAYSYQKAITTIRRCTKRIDSYEEIIKLPGIGESLAKKIWEIIDTGSFEKLEDFQSSEYMTVINLFGNIWGCGPNIAKQWYDQGFRTLDDLRTKAKLSHNQQIGLKYYDEFLERMPRDEVAEIEAVVKEHALALVPDLTIQTCGSYRRGKATCGDVDILITHSDGISHQGLLIPLVDSLRKSGMLL
;
A
#
# COMPACT_ATOMS: atom_id res chain seq x y z
N MET A 1 -46.42 -34.81 14.02
CA MET A 1 -46.21 -33.35 13.81
C MET A 1 -44.81 -33.17 13.27
N SER A 2 -44.70 -33.17 11.95
CA SER A 2 -43.45 -33.09 11.19
C SER A 2 -43.02 -31.63 11.04
N ALA A 3 -41.82 -31.31 11.51
CA ALA A 3 -41.21 -30.01 11.33
C ALA A 3 -40.84 -29.81 9.86
N SER A 4 -41.44 -28.79 9.24
CA SER A 4 -41.13 -28.32 7.89
C SER A 4 -39.74 -27.67 7.89
N SER A 5 -38.82 -28.31 7.17
CA SER A 5 -37.50 -27.78 6.82
C SER A 5 -37.66 -26.86 5.61
N THR A 6 -37.56 -25.55 5.83
CA THR A 6 -37.41 -24.56 4.76
C THR A 6 -36.04 -24.76 4.12
N LYS A 7 -36.00 -25.54 3.04
CA LYS A 7 -34.91 -25.53 2.06
C LYS A 7 -34.79 -24.10 1.50
N ASN A 8 -33.57 -23.57 1.46
CA ASN A 8 -33.26 -22.28 0.85
C ASN A 8 -33.56 -22.32 -0.65
N ASP A 9 -34.45 -21.44 -1.11
CA ASP A 9 -34.79 -21.19 -2.53
C ASP A 9 -33.61 -20.64 -3.38
N PHE A 10 -32.39 -20.53 -2.83
CA PHE A 10 -31.19 -20.07 -3.55
C PHE A 10 -30.32 -21.20 -4.11
N ASP A 11 -30.41 -22.42 -3.58
CA ASP A 11 -29.59 -23.54 -4.09
C ASP A 11 -30.13 -24.14 -5.41
N GLU A 12 -31.39 -23.86 -5.77
CA GLU A 12 -31.98 -24.37 -7.01
C GLU A 12 -31.54 -23.59 -8.27
N ASN A 13 -31.05 -22.35 -8.15
CA ASN A 13 -30.61 -21.55 -9.30
C ASN A 13 -29.16 -21.78 -9.74
N ILE A 14 -28.38 -22.59 -9.01
CA ILE A 14 -26.98 -22.92 -9.37
C ILE A 14 -26.87 -24.34 -9.94
N ALA A 15 -27.89 -25.18 -9.73
CA ALA A 15 -27.92 -26.56 -10.20
C ALA A 15 -28.11 -26.71 -11.72
N SER A 16 -28.33 -25.62 -12.47
CA SER A 16 -28.62 -25.62 -13.91
C SER A 16 -27.64 -24.84 -14.78
N ILE A 17 -26.44 -24.49 -14.28
CA ILE A 17 -25.36 -23.94 -15.15
C ILE A 17 -24.72 -25.11 -15.91
N ASP A 18 -25.52 -25.77 -16.74
CA ASP A 18 -25.05 -26.75 -17.69
C ASP A 18 -24.33 -26.01 -18.84
N PHE A 19 -23.03 -26.27 -18.95
CA PHE A 19 -22.19 -26.16 -20.15
C PHE A 19 -22.37 -24.88 -21.01
N ILE A 20 -21.62 -23.82 -20.65
CA ILE A 20 -21.48 -22.58 -21.45
C ILE A 20 -21.13 -22.80 -22.94
N PRO A 21 -20.35 -23.81 -23.37
CA PRO A 21 -19.96 -23.94 -24.79
C PRO A 21 -21.11 -24.21 -25.78
N SER A 22 -22.35 -24.40 -25.33
CA SER A 22 -23.50 -24.72 -26.20
C SER A 22 -24.54 -23.60 -26.31
N ASP A 23 -24.40 -22.48 -25.58
CA ASP A 23 -25.38 -21.39 -25.58
C ASP A 23 -24.95 -20.28 -26.57
N PRO A 24 -25.56 -20.18 -27.77
CA PRO A 24 -25.24 -19.15 -28.76
C PRO A 24 -25.60 -17.73 -28.29
N ASN A 25 -26.32 -17.58 -27.17
CA ASN A 25 -26.68 -16.29 -26.58
C ASN A 25 -25.74 -15.87 -25.42
N ALA A 26 -24.63 -16.59 -25.17
CA ALA A 26 -23.67 -16.24 -24.14
C ALA A 26 -22.86 -14.99 -24.52
N THR A 27 -23.22 -13.85 -23.92
CA THR A 27 -22.52 -12.56 -24.10
C THR A 27 -21.58 -12.26 -22.95
N PHE A 28 -20.37 -11.81 -23.28
CA PHE A 28 -19.30 -11.51 -22.33
C PHE A 28 -18.93 -10.02 -22.35
N TYR A 29 -18.49 -9.50 -21.21
CA TYR A 29 -17.91 -8.16 -21.10
C TYR A 29 -16.66 -8.18 -20.23
N PHE A 30 -15.57 -7.56 -20.68
CA PHE A 30 -14.37 -7.37 -19.87
C PHE A 30 -14.50 -6.11 -19.02
N LEU A 31 -14.29 -6.25 -17.71
CA LEU A 31 -14.05 -5.08 -16.88
C LEU A 31 -12.64 -4.52 -17.19
N PRO A 32 -12.51 -3.32 -17.77
CA PRO A 32 -11.22 -2.82 -18.25
C PRO A 32 -10.26 -2.40 -17.13
N ASN A 33 -10.69 -2.43 -15.87
CA ASN A 33 -9.82 -2.12 -14.74
C ASN A 33 -9.12 -3.40 -14.27
N GLY A 34 -7.81 -3.34 -14.01
CA GLY A 34 -6.99 -4.44 -13.46
C GLY A 34 -6.44 -5.46 -14.46
N ILE A 35 -7.05 -5.64 -15.63
CA ILE A 35 -6.47 -6.47 -16.70
C ILE A 35 -5.53 -5.60 -17.55
N GLY A 36 -4.22 -5.87 -17.46
CA GLY A 36 -3.16 -5.18 -18.24
C GLY A 36 -3.39 -5.26 -19.76
N LYS A 37 -2.82 -4.31 -20.52
CA LYS A 37 -3.05 -4.15 -21.96
C LYS A 37 -2.75 -5.43 -22.76
N ASP A 38 -1.60 -6.06 -22.50
CA ASP A 38 -1.18 -7.27 -23.22
C ASP A 38 -2.07 -8.47 -22.88
N ARG A 39 -2.39 -8.65 -21.58
CA ARG A 39 -3.29 -9.71 -21.09
C ARG A 39 -4.69 -9.56 -21.68
N ARG A 40 -5.18 -8.33 -21.86
CA ARG A 40 -6.47 -8.06 -22.51
C ARG A 40 -6.47 -8.44 -23.98
N THR A 41 -5.39 -8.14 -24.71
CA THR A 41 -5.28 -8.54 -26.12
C THR A 41 -5.33 -10.06 -26.25
N ILE A 42 -4.58 -10.78 -25.40
CA ILE A 42 -4.58 -12.25 -25.36
C ILE A 42 -5.99 -12.80 -25.12
N PHE A 43 -6.68 -12.30 -24.10
CA PHE A 43 -8.04 -12.77 -23.78
C PHE A 43 -9.10 -12.35 -24.78
N THR A 44 -8.94 -11.20 -25.44
CA THR A 44 -9.83 -10.78 -26.54
C THR A 44 -9.69 -11.75 -27.71
N ASN A 45 -8.46 -12.11 -28.07
CA ASN A 45 -8.19 -13.10 -29.11
C ASN A 45 -8.72 -14.49 -28.72
N ALA A 46 -8.62 -14.87 -27.44
CA ALA A 46 -9.16 -16.12 -26.93
C ALA A 46 -10.69 -16.21 -27.09
N ILE A 47 -11.41 -15.14 -26.73
CA ILE A 47 -12.87 -15.07 -26.89
C ILE A 47 -13.28 -15.22 -28.36
N GLN A 48 -12.55 -14.59 -29.28
CA GLN A 48 -12.78 -14.75 -30.71
C GLN A 48 -12.47 -16.17 -31.20
N GLN A 49 -11.37 -16.77 -30.73
CA GLN A 49 -10.97 -18.14 -31.05
C GLN A 49 -12.03 -19.16 -30.61
N PHE A 50 -12.68 -18.95 -29.46
CA PHE A 50 -13.74 -19.81 -28.95
C PHE A 50 -15.15 -19.43 -29.45
N HIS A 51 -15.25 -18.55 -30.45
CA HIS A 51 -16.52 -18.11 -31.04
C HIS A 51 -17.52 -17.50 -30.04
N LEU A 52 -17.01 -16.86 -28.98
CA LEU A 52 -17.82 -16.20 -27.96
C LEU A 52 -18.06 -14.73 -28.32
N GLN A 53 -19.20 -14.17 -27.88
CA GLN A 53 -19.56 -12.78 -28.20
C GLN A 53 -19.08 -11.80 -27.12
N LEU A 54 -18.17 -10.88 -27.49
CA LEU A 54 -17.71 -9.80 -26.61
C LEU A 54 -18.51 -8.50 -26.84
N LEU A 55 -19.06 -7.93 -25.77
CA LEU A 55 -19.75 -6.65 -25.79
C LEU A 55 -18.83 -5.50 -25.39
N THR A 56 -19.16 -4.30 -25.87
CA THR A 56 -18.48 -3.04 -25.53
C THR A 56 -19.09 -2.35 -24.29
N SER A 57 -20.24 -2.83 -23.83
CA SER A 57 -21.00 -2.27 -22.70
C SER A 57 -21.48 -3.37 -21.76
N PRO A 58 -21.45 -3.16 -20.43
CA PRO A 58 -21.88 -4.16 -19.46
C PRO A 58 -23.41 -4.37 -19.42
N LYS A 59 -24.21 -3.44 -19.96
CA LYS A 59 -25.68 -3.41 -19.77
C LYS A 59 -26.44 -4.63 -20.28
N ASN A 60 -25.85 -5.38 -21.23
CA ASN A 60 -26.47 -6.55 -21.87
C ASN A 60 -25.58 -7.81 -21.79
N ALA A 61 -24.53 -7.78 -20.96
CA ALA A 61 -23.62 -8.90 -20.82
C ALA A 61 -24.20 -9.93 -19.84
N ARG A 62 -24.27 -11.20 -20.25
CA ARG A 62 -24.64 -12.30 -19.36
C ARG A 62 -23.50 -12.65 -18.41
N PHE A 63 -22.26 -12.54 -18.88
CA PHE A 63 -21.05 -12.83 -18.13
C PHE A 63 -20.14 -11.61 -18.09
N ILE A 64 -19.60 -11.31 -16.91
CA ILE A 64 -18.62 -10.24 -16.71
C ILE A 64 -17.31 -10.85 -16.27
N ILE A 65 -16.27 -10.68 -17.09
CA ILE A 65 -14.94 -11.20 -16.83
C ILE A 65 -14.11 -10.14 -16.09
N VAL A 66 -13.58 -10.52 -14.93
CA VAL A 66 -12.75 -9.67 -14.07
C VAL A 66 -11.43 -10.33 -13.73
N ASP A 67 -10.41 -9.53 -13.45
CA ASP A 67 -9.13 -10.02 -12.98
C ASP A 67 -9.24 -10.65 -11.57
N GLU A 68 -8.35 -11.57 -11.22
CA GLU A 68 -8.38 -12.28 -9.93
C GLU A 68 -8.28 -11.34 -8.72
N GLN A 69 -7.76 -10.11 -8.90
CA GLN A 69 -7.66 -9.09 -7.85
C GLN A 69 -8.99 -8.38 -7.49
N PHE A 70 -10.09 -8.68 -8.18
CA PHE A 70 -11.40 -8.11 -7.88
C PHE A 70 -12.21 -9.00 -6.94
N ASP A 71 -12.81 -8.39 -5.91
CA ASP A 71 -13.82 -9.01 -5.07
C ASP A 71 -15.24 -8.60 -5.52
N ALA A 72 -16.26 -9.32 -5.04
CA ALA A 72 -17.65 -9.07 -5.42
C ALA A 72 -18.10 -7.63 -5.13
N PRO A 73 -17.86 -7.04 -3.93
CA PRO A 73 -18.29 -5.67 -3.63
C PRO A 73 -17.69 -4.63 -4.59
N LYS A 74 -16.42 -4.77 -4.96
CA LYS A 74 -15.73 -3.85 -5.87
C LYS A 74 -16.27 -3.94 -7.30
N VAL A 75 -16.63 -5.14 -7.77
CA VAL A 75 -17.24 -5.30 -9.11
C VAL A 75 -18.61 -4.63 -9.17
N TYR A 76 -19.48 -4.87 -8.17
CA TYR A 76 -20.80 -4.25 -8.10
C TYR A 76 -20.72 -2.72 -7.98
N SER A 77 -19.77 -2.20 -7.19
CA SER A 77 -19.51 -0.77 -7.07
C SER A 77 -19.06 -0.12 -8.39
N VAL A 78 -18.09 -0.73 -9.09
CA VAL A 78 -17.55 -0.18 -10.35
C VAL A 78 -18.59 -0.18 -11.45
N LEU A 79 -19.44 -1.21 -11.50
CA LEU A 79 -20.47 -1.34 -12.51
C LEU A 79 -21.77 -0.61 -12.16
N LYS A 80 -21.87 -0.06 -10.94
CA LYS A 80 -23.11 0.53 -10.39
C LYS A 80 -24.30 -0.44 -10.51
N LEU A 81 -24.06 -1.72 -10.21
CA LEU A 81 -25.11 -2.72 -10.17
C LEU A 81 -25.79 -2.67 -8.80
N ASP A 82 -27.10 -2.49 -8.76
CA ASP A 82 -27.85 -2.48 -7.50
C ASP A 82 -27.97 -3.91 -6.94
N ALA A 83 -27.56 -4.08 -5.68
CA ALA A 83 -27.63 -5.36 -5.00
C ALA A 83 -29.07 -5.75 -4.61
N SER A 84 -30.06 -4.85 -4.75
CA SER A 84 -31.46 -5.12 -4.43
C SER A 84 -32.09 -6.16 -5.37
N GLU A 85 -33.04 -6.94 -4.85
CA GLU A 85 -33.72 -8.04 -5.56
C GLU A 85 -34.86 -7.57 -6.50
N ASN A 86 -35.05 -6.26 -6.70
CA ASN A 86 -36.23 -5.71 -7.37
C ASN A 86 -36.07 -5.39 -8.88
N ASP A 87 -35.05 -5.90 -9.56
CA ASP A 87 -34.91 -5.70 -11.01
C ASP A 87 -35.48 -6.89 -11.80
N GLU A 88 -36.40 -6.63 -12.74
CA GLU A 88 -37.00 -7.62 -13.68
C GLU A 88 -35.97 -8.26 -14.65
N LYS A 89 -34.68 -7.92 -14.57
CA LYS A 89 -33.63 -8.42 -15.47
C LYS A 89 -32.68 -9.41 -14.77
N PRO A 90 -32.29 -10.51 -15.44
CA PRO A 90 -31.32 -11.45 -14.88
C PRO A 90 -29.97 -10.77 -14.65
N LYS A 91 -29.44 -10.90 -13.42
CA LYS A 91 -28.15 -10.31 -13.04
C LYS A 91 -27.00 -11.01 -13.78
N PRO A 92 -25.96 -10.26 -14.19
CA PRO A 92 -24.80 -10.85 -14.84
C PRO A 92 -24.02 -11.76 -13.88
N ILE A 93 -23.53 -12.89 -14.39
CA ILE A 93 -22.63 -13.78 -13.67
C ILE A 93 -21.21 -13.25 -13.77
N ILE A 94 -20.56 -13.03 -12.63
CA ILE A 94 -19.19 -12.51 -12.57
C ILE A 94 -18.22 -13.69 -12.55
N ILE A 95 -17.27 -13.71 -13.49
CA ILE A 95 -16.29 -14.78 -13.67
C ILE A 95 -14.85 -14.23 -13.69
N GLN A 96 -13.91 -15.01 -13.20
CA GLN A 96 -12.50 -14.62 -13.15
C GLN A 96 -11.76 -14.91 -14.48
N THR A 97 -10.75 -14.11 -14.80
CA THR A 97 -9.87 -14.33 -15.97
C THR A 97 -9.17 -15.67 -15.97
N LYS A 98 -9.01 -16.31 -14.80
CA LYS A 98 -8.46 -17.65 -14.62
C LYS A 98 -9.16 -18.69 -15.52
N TRP A 99 -10.46 -18.56 -15.72
CA TRP A 99 -11.21 -19.47 -16.61
C TRP A 99 -10.72 -19.41 -18.07
N LEU A 100 -10.42 -18.21 -18.59
CA LEU A 100 -9.85 -18.05 -19.93
C LEU A 100 -8.40 -18.52 -19.99
N SER A 101 -7.61 -18.28 -18.92
CA SER A 101 -6.24 -18.79 -18.83
C SER A 101 -6.20 -20.32 -18.90
N ASP A 102 -7.08 -20.99 -18.15
CA ASP A 102 -7.14 -22.45 -18.11
C ASP A 102 -7.72 -23.00 -19.44
N SER A 103 -8.71 -22.33 -20.05
CA SER A 103 -9.22 -22.68 -21.39
C SER A 103 -8.18 -22.54 -22.51
N LEU A 104 -7.34 -21.51 -22.47
CA LEU A 104 -6.24 -21.32 -23.42
C LEU A 104 -5.17 -22.40 -23.27
N LYS A 105 -4.87 -22.80 -22.03
CA LYS A 105 -3.90 -23.86 -21.73
C LYS A 105 -4.37 -25.21 -22.27
N GLU A 106 -5.64 -25.54 -22.05
CA GLU A 106 -6.25 -26.80 -22.50
C GLU A 106 -6.70 -26.77 -23.97
N LYS A 107 -6.58 -25.61 -24.66
CA LYS A 107 -6.98 -25.37 -26.06
C LYS A 107 -8.47 -25.59 -26.37
N HIS A 108 -9.30 -25.75 -25.34
CA HIS A 108 -10.75 -25.85 -25.42
C HIS A 108 -11.38 -25.11 -24.23
N LEU A 109 -12.66 -24.72 -24.32
CA LEU A 109 -13.37 -24.14 -23.17
C LEU A 109 -13.51 -25.17 -22.05
N VAL A 110 -12.88 -24.90 -20.91
CA VAL A 110 -13.08 -25.72 -19.71
C VAL A 110 -14.47 -25.42 -19.10
N PRO A 111 -15.13 -26.40 -18.45
CA PRO A 111 -16.42 -26.17 -17.81
C PRO A 111 -16.36 -25.02 -16.79
N LEU A 112 -17.36 -24.13 -16.81
CA LEU A 112 -17.45 -23.06 -15.82
C LEU A 112 -17.96 -23.61 -14.49
N THR A 113 -17.03 -24.03 -13.63
CA THR A 113 -17.31 -24.47 -12.26
C THR A 113 -17.43 -23.28 -11.30
N LYS A 114 -17.90 -23.57 -10.07
CA LYS A 114 -18.04 -22.57 -8.99
C LYS A 114 -16.72 -21.88 -8.64
N ASP A 115 -15.58 -22.48 -8.95
CA ASP A 115 -14.25 -21.95 -8.63
C ASP A 115 -13.88 -20.73 -9.46
N TYR A 116 -14.53 -20.53 -10.60
CA TYR A 116 -14.30 -19.38 -11.47
C TYR A 116 -15.31 -18.24 -11.23
N ILE A 117 -16.36 -18.47 -10.44
CA ILE A 117 -17.49 -17.55 -10.26
C ILE A 117 -17.33 -16.75 -8.96
N ILE A 118 -17.46 -15.43 -9.05
CA ILE A 118 -17.50 -14.55 -7.89
C ILE A 118 -18.94 -14.45 -7.38
N ARG A 119 -19.19 -14.93 -6.15
CA ARG A 119 -20.53 -14.89 -5.52
C ARG A 119 -20.91 -13.47 -5.14
N ALA A 120 -22.17 -13.09 -5.39
CA ALA A 120 -22.71 -11.81 -4.93
C ALA A 120 -22.73 -11.75 -3.38
N PRO A 121 -22.43 -10.59 -2.77
CA PRO A 121 -22.53 -10.42 -1.33
C PRO A 121 -24.00 -10.44 -0.90
N LEU A 122 -24.38 -11.36 -0.01
CA LEU A 122 -25.69 -11.37 0.62
C LEU A 122 -25.79 -10.18 1.60
N ILE A 123 -26.39 -9.07 1.18
CA ILE A 123 -26.71 -7.96 2.08
C ILE A 123 -27.95 -8.37 2.90
N ARG A 124 -27.74 -9.01 4.05
CA ARG A 124 -28.80 -9.11 5.07
C ARG A 124 -29.03 -7.71 5.63
N LYS A 125 -30.21 -7.12 5.40
CA LYS A 125 -30.70 -5.98 6.19
C LYS A 125 -30.77 -6.44 7.65
N LYS A 126 -29.75 -6.16 8.46
CA LYS A 126 -29.90 -6.21 9.91
C LYS A 126 -30.76 -4.99 10.31
N ALA A 127 -31.97 -5.26 10.78
CA ALA A 127 -32.71 -4.30 11.57
C ALA A 127 -31.82 -3.85 12.74
N MET A 128 -31.68 -2.54 12.94
CA MET A 128 -31.07 -2.02 14.17
C MET A 128 -31.93 -2.48 15.36
N PRO A 129 -31.33 -2.97 16.46
CA PRO A 129 -32.07 -3.08 17.71
C PRO A 129 -32.41 -1.66 18.18
N SER A 130 -33.70 -1.40 18.40
CA SER A 130 -34.18 -0.17 19.03
C SER A 130 -33.60 -0.06 20.43
N PHE A 131 -32.79 0.96 20.68
CA PHE A 131 -32.32 1.28 22.02
C PHE A 131 -33.43 2.03 22.77
N SER A 132 -33.96 1.41 23.82
CA SER A 132 -34.88 2.04 24.76
C SER A 132 -34.17 3.20 25.46
N GLN A 133 -34.76 4.39 25.38
CA GLN A 133 -34.32 5.54 26.18
C GLN A 133 -34.77 5.34 27.63
N GLU A 134 -33.83 5.27 28.56
CA GLU A 134 -34.10 5.62 29.96
C GLU A 134 -33.45 6.98 30.28
N PRO A 135 -34.07 7.80 31.16
CA PRO A 135 -33.75 9.21 31.30
C PRO A 135 -32.48 9.44 32.12
N VAL A 136 -31.59 10.28 31.60
CA VAL A 136 -30.42 10.80 32.30
C VAL A 136 -30.84 11.91 33.25
N ILE A 137 -30.53 11.73 34.54
CA ILE A 137 -30.62 12.76 35.58
C ILE A 137 -29.50 13.80 35.34
N GLU A 138 -29.89 15.07 35.27
CA GLU A 138 -28.99 16.21 35.16
C GLU A 138 -28.07 16.32 36.39
N GLU A 139 -26.76 16.49 36.16
CA GLU A 139 -25.94 17.26 37.07
C GLU A 139 -25.10 18.28 36.29
N LYS A 140 -25.36 19.55 36.58
CA LYS A 140 -24.77 20.74 35.97
C LYS A 140 -23.47 21.12 36.70
N THR A 141 -22.68 21.92 35.98
CA THR A 141 -21.49 22.70 36.39
C THR A 141 -20.19 21.91 36.32
N ARG A 142 -19.09 22.36 35.71
CA ARG A 142 -18.48 23.70 35.57
C ARG A 142 -17.38 23.51 34.49
N PHE A 143 -17.29 24.27 33.40
CA PHE A 143 -16.40 25.43 33.29
C PHE A 143 -16.72 26.18 31.99
N GLN A 144 -16.91 27.49 32.13
CA GLN A 144 -17.13 28.43 31.05
C GLN A 144 -15.80 29.01 30.53
N ASN A 145 -15.89 29.50 29.30
CA ASN A 145 -15.23 30.69 28.72
C ASN A 145 -13.94 30.51 27.91
N LYS A 146 -14.07 30.53 26.56
CA LYS A 146 -13.56 31.61 25.67
C LYS A 146 -14.06 31.44 24.20
N PRO A 147 -13.95 32.45 23.31
CA PRO A 147 -15.11 32.98 22.57
C PRO A 147 -15.27 32.50 21.11
N LYS A 148 -16.51 32.58 20.65
CA LYS A 148 -16.98 32.43 19.26
C LYS A 148 -16.36 33.50 18.34
N ARG A 149 -15.83 33.09 17.19
CA ARG A 149 -15.73 33.95 15.99
C ARG A 149 -16.70 33.45 14.92
N ARG A 150 -17.34 34.43 14.28
CA ARG A 150 -18.46 34.31 13.35
C ARG A 150 -18.04 33.61 12.05
N LEU A 151 -18.89 32.70 11.60
CA LEU A 151 -18.96 32.21 10.24
C LEU A 151 -19.56 33.33 9.36
N SER A 152 -18.91 33.62 8.24
CA SER A 152 -19.54 34.29 7.10
C SER A 152 -19.78 33.23 6.04
N ASP A 153 -21.03 33.18 5.58
CA ASP A 153 -21.52 32.41 4.45
C ASP A 153 -20.71 32.74 3.18
N ASP A 154 -20.32 31.69 2.44
CA ASP A 154 -20.22 31.72 0.99
C ASP A 154 -20.25 30.28 0.44
N GLN A 155 -21.31 29.96 -0.31
CA GLN A 155 -21.30 28.86 -1.26
C GLN A 155 -20.48 29.27 -2.50
N PRO A 156 -19.83 28.32 -3.17
CA PRO A 156 -20.38 28.00 -4.50
C PRO A 156 -20.40 26.52 -4.87
N GLN A 157 -21.28 26.28 -5.84
CA GLN A 157 -21.67 25.04 -6.48
C GLN A 157 -20.57 24.37 -7.32
N GLY A 158 -20.68 23.04 -7.43
CA GLY A 158 -20.58 22.31 -8.70
C GLY A 158 -19.18 22.14 -9.31
N GLY A 159 -18.53 21.01 -9.05
CA GLY A 159 -17.32 20.59 -9.74
C GLY A 159 -17.14 19.08 -9.74
N SER A 160 -17.01 18.51 -10.95
CA SER A 160 -17.03 17.08 -11.29
C SER A 160 -16.08 16.18 -10.49
N ALA A 161 -16.58 15.01 -10.08
CA ALA A 161 -15.85 13.98 -9.36
C ALA A 161 -14.85 13.25 -10.26
N THR A 162 -13.58 13.65 -10.20
CA THR A 162 -12.48 12.89 -10.81
C THR A 162 -12.03 11.80 -9.85
N GLN A 163 -12.16 10.55 -10.28
CA GLN A 163 -11.75 9.35 -9.53
C GLN A 163 -10.27 9.40 -9.14
N VAL A 164 -10.02 9.59 -7.85
CA VAL A 164 -8.68 9.48 -7.25
C VAL A 164 -8.31 8.00 -7.18
N LYS A 165 -7.40 7.57 -8.07
CA LYS A 165 -6.71 6.29 -7.91
C LYS A 165 -5.87 6.37 -6.64
N GLN A 166 -6.23 5.62 -5.60
CA GLN A 166 -5.35 5.30 -4.48
C GLN A 166 -4.07 4.67 -5.03
N ARG A 167 -3.02 5.48 -5.15
CA ARG A 167 -1.66 4.99 -5.36
C ARG A 167 -1.08 4.70 -3.98
N ARG A 168 -0.67 3.45 -3.77
CA ARG A 168 0.11 3.03 -2.61
C ARG A 168 1.33 3.93 -2.54
N TYR A 169 1.41 4.71 -1.47
CA TYR A 169 2.64 5.37 -1.08
C TYR A 169 3.61 4.26 -0.70
N SER A 170 4.75 4.19 -1.38
CA SER A 170 5.88 3.42 -0.90
C SER A 170 6.48 4.31 0.19
N SER A 171 6.25 3.95 1.45
CA SER A 171 7.16 4.32 2.52
C SER A 171 8.44 3.56 2.21
N ASP A 172 9.28 4.14 1.36
CA ASP A 172 10.63 3.67 1.11
C ASP A 172 11.43 4.10 2.34
N ASP A 173 11.26 3.29 3.38
CA ASP A 173 11.86 3.36 4.70
C ASP A 173 13.33 2.92 4.56
N ASP A 174 14.09 3.68 3.76
CA ASP A 174 15.52 3.49 3.54
C ASP A 174 16.27 3.76 4.86
N ASP A 175 17.32 2.96 5.05
CA ASP A 175 18.38 3.02 6.07
C ASP A 175 18.23 2.26 7.38
N ASP A 176 18.90 1.11 7.38
CA ASP A 176 19.28 0.16 8.42
C ASP A 176 20.19 0.73 9.53
N ASP A 177 19.89 1.91 10.09
CA ASP A 177 20.52 2.33 11.35
C ASP A 177 19.74 1.75 12.52
N TYR A 178 20.15 0.56 12.95
CA TYR A 178 19.60 -0.09 14.13
C TYR A 178 20.29 0.53 15.35
N ASP A 179 19.54 1.03 16.34
CA ASP A 179 20.07 1.28 17.67
C ASP A 179 19.54 0.16 18.56
N ILE A 180 20.40 -0.79 18.92
CA ILE A 180 19.97 -1.87 19.83
C ILE A 180 20.13 -1.31 21.23
N MET A 181 19.00 -1.02 21.88
CA MET A 181 18.91 -1.10 23.33
C MET A 181 18.97 -2.58 23.71
N GLU A 182 19.91 -2.94 24.59
CA GLU A 182 19.95 -4.26 25.23
C GLU A 182 18.66 -4.45 26.06
N ASP A 183 18.15 -5.69 26.06
CA ASP A 183 16.99 -6.17 26.82
C ASP A 183 15.60 -5.65 26.42
N TYR A 184 15.05 -6.22 25.34
CA TYR A 184 13.61 -6.51 25.31
C TYR A 184 13.42 -8.02 25.27
N ASN A 185 13.13 -8.60 26.44
CA ASN A 185 12.83 -10.01 26.60
C ASN A 185 11.55 -10.37 25.83
N ASP A 186 11.72 -10.90 24.62
CA ASP A 186 10.63 -11.50 23.84
C ASP A 186 10.23 -12.84 24.50
N THR A 187 9.30 -12.77 25.47
CA THR A 187 8.79 -13.95 26.19
C THR A 187 7.89 -14.84 25.33
N VAL A 188 7.73 -14.57 24.03
CA VAL A 188 6.96 -15.43 23.14
C VAL A 188 7.89 -16.48 22.54
N LYS A 189 7.92 -17.68 23.14
CA LYS A 189 8.57 -18.85 22.56
C LYS A 189 7.96 -19.12 21.17
N ASN A 190 8.69 -18.75 20.13
CA ASN A 190 8.31 -19.00 18.76
C ASN A 190 8.23 -20.53 18.50
N PRO A 191 7.04 -21.11 18.26
CA PRO A 191 6.87 -22.56 18.20
C PRO A 191 7.30 -23.18 16.86
N TYR A 192 7.72 -22.35 15.89
CA TYR A 192 8.19 -22.83 14.60
C TYR A 192 9.63 -23.34 14.71
N LYS A 193 9.82 -24.66 14.56
CA LYS A 193 11.13 -25.24 14.26
C LYS A 193 11.66 -24.55 13.00
N HIS A 194 12.66 -23.70 13.15
CA HIS A 194 13.35 -23.09 12.02
C HIS A 194 13.92 -24.22 11.15
N GLY A 195 13.34 -24.44 9.97
CA GLY A 195 14.02 -25.19 8.92
C GLY A 195 15.35 -24.52 8.60
N GLU A 196 16.32 -25.27 8.07
CA GLU A 196 17.58 -24.69 7.63
C GLU A 196 17.31 -23.50 6.70
N LEU A 197 17.86 -22.32 7.04
CA LEU A 197 17.73 -21.14 6.21
C LEU A 197 18.33 -21.44 4.82
N PRO A 198 17.70 -20.98 3.73
CA PRO A 198 18.23 -21.19 2.40
C PRO A 198 19.64 -20.63 2.29
N LYS A 199 20.62 -21.48 1.93
CA LYS A 199 22.01 -21.07 1.71
C LYS A 199 22.08 -20.25 0.41
N GLY A 200 22.55 -19.01 0.48
CA GLY A 200 22.71 -18.15 -0.71
C GLY A 200 23.10 -16.71 -0.38
N ASN A 201 23.35 -15.91 -1.43
CA ASN A 201 23.73 -14.50 -1.34
C ASN A 201 22.53 -13.55 -1.16
N TRP A 202 21.38 -14.06 -0.72
CA TRP A 202 20.15 -13.28 -0.55
C TRP A 202 20.18 -12.50 0.76
N MET A 203 19.52 -11.34 0.80
CA MET A 203 19.47 -10.54 2.02
C MET A 203 18.65 -11.24 3.12
N CYS A 204 17.55 -11.90 2.73
CA CYS A 204 16.66 -12.63 3.64
C CYS A 204 17.24 -13.92 4.22
N SER A 205 18.37 -14.42 3.70
CA SER A 205 19.05 -15.62 4.22
C SER A 205 20.07 -15.30 5.32
N MET A 206 20.18 -14.04 5.76
CA MET A 206 21.21 -13.60 6.69
C MET A 206 20.62 -12.69 7.79
N SER A 207 21.23 -12.71 8.98
CA SER A 207 20.90 -11.78 10.05
C SER A 207 21.50 -10.40 9.75
N SER A 208 20.70 -9.34 9.92
CA SER A 208 21.17 -7.95 9.84
C SER A 208 22.11 -7.57 10.99
N GLN A 209 22.09 -8.31 12.11
CA GLN A 209 22.94 -8.01 13.28
C GLN A 209 24.44 -8.22 12.99
N THR A 210 24.80 -9.20 12.15
CA THR A 210 26.20 -9.47 11.77
C THR A 210 26.80 -8.34 10.92
N ALA A 211 25.98 -7.58 10.20
CA ALA A 211 26.44 -6.48 9.35
C ALA A 211 26.90 -5.25 10.15
N LYS A 212 26.30 -4.98 11.33
CA LYS A 212 26.64 -3.80 12.16
C LYS A 212 28.07 -3.82 12.69
N LYS A 213 28.55 -4.99 13.12
CA LYS A 213 29.91 -5.13 13.69
C LYS A 213 31.02 -4.76 12.70
N ASN A 214 30.74 -4.82 11.39
CA ASN A 214 31.70 -4.53 10.33
C ASN A 214 31.45 -3.17 9.65
N THR A 215 30.36 -2.46 9.99
CA THR A 215 29.96 -1.21 9.32
C THR A 215 30.97 -0.08 9.53
N GLU A 216 31.65 -0.05 10.68
CA GLU A 216 32.66 0.97 10.99
C GLU A 216 33.93 0.88 10.10
N VAL A 217 34.22 -0.28 9.49
CA VAL A 217 35.48 -0.49 8.73
C VAL A 217 35.49 0.25 7.39
N ASN A 218 34.34 0.32 6.73
CA ASN A 218 34.17 0.92 5.40
C ASN A 218 33.13 2.07 5.41
N LYS A 219 32.98 2.72 6.57
CA LYS A 219 31.92 3.67 6.87
C LYS A 219 31.90 4.88 5.92
N ASP A 220 33.05 5.51 5.71
CA ASP A 220 33.26 6.61 4.77
C ASP A 220 32.85 6.28 3.32
N ILE A 221 33.04 5.02 2.90
CA ILE A 221 32.59 4.56 1.58
C ILE A 221 31.06 4.41 1.59
N ILE A 222 30.53 3.75 2.62
CA ILE A 222 29.10 3.48 2.77
C ILE A 222 28.31 4.79 2.81
N GLU A 223 28.73 5.78 3.59
CA GLU A 223 28.05 7.07 3.75
C GLU A 223 27.90 7.81 2.41
N LYS A 224 28.95 7.85 1.58
CA LYS A 224 28.89 8.49 0.26
C LYS A 224 28.04 7.73 -0.75
N LEU A 225 28.14 6.40 -0.76
CA LEU A 225 27.29 5.57 -1.62
C LEU A 225 25.82 5.68 -1.19
N GLN A 226 25.55 5.78 0.11
CA GLN A 226 24.21 5.95 0.68
C GLN A 226 23.61 7.28 0.24
N ALA A 227 24.34 8.38 0.42
CA ALA A 227 23.91 9.70 -0.05
C ALA A 227 23.57 9.70 -1.55
N MET A 228 24.36 8.97 -2.36
CA MET A 228 24.07 8.83 -3.79
C MET A 228 22.83 7.97 -4.08
N ALA A 229 22.61 6.89 -3.31
CA ALA A 229 21.42 6.04 -3.42
C ALA A 229 20.14 6.85 -3.15
N ASP A 230 20.16 7.67 -2.09
CA ASP A 230 19.04 8.52 -1.67
C ASP A 230 18.71 9.59 -2.71
N LEU A 231 19.73 10.15 -3.37
CA LEU A 231 19.52 11.11 -4.47
C LEU A 231 18.90 10.43 -5.69
N TYR A 232 19.29 9.20 -6.00
CA TYR A 232 18.71 8.44 -7.12
C TYR A 232 17.28 7.99 -6.86
N SER A 233 16.94 7.62 -5.61
CA SER A 233 15.56 7.27 -5.24
C SER A 233 14.62 8.46 -5.46
N LYS A 234 15.09 9.68 -5.16
CA LYS A 234 14.37 10.95 -5.38
C LYS A 234 14.20 11.33 -6.85
N THR A 235 15.06 10.84 -7.75
CA THR A 235 15.04 11.23 -9.18
C THR A 235 14.37 10.21 -10.10
N ASN A 236 13.53 9.32 -9.53
CA ASN A 236 12.82 8.23 -10.22
C ASN A 236 13.77 7.17 -10.83
N ASP A 237 15.06 7.19 -10.49
CA ASP A 237 16.03 6.23 -10.98
C ASP A 237 16.23 5.09 -9.98
N LYS A 238 15.16 4.30 -9.86
CA LYS A 238 15.10 3.20 -8.89
C LYS A 238 16.16 2.13 -9.14
N TRP A 239 16.56 1.93 -10.39
CA TRP A 239 17.57 0.93 -10.75
C TRP A 239 18.97 1.32 -10.30
N ARG A 240 19.34 2.59 -10.47
CA ARG A 240 20.63 3.08 -9.95
C ARG A 240 20.61 3.08 -8.43
N ALA A 241 19.56 3.61 -7.79
CA ALA A 241 19.41 3.55 -6.34
C ALA A 241 19.59 2.12 -5.80
N TYR A 242 18.89 1.15 -6.39
CA TYR A 242 19.01 -0.26 -6.02
C TYR A 242 20.44 -0.81 -6.23
N SER A 243 21.12 -0.40 -7.30
CA SER A 243 22.51 -0.83 -7.54
C SER A 243 23.47 -0.31 -6.46
N TYR A 244 23.31 0.93 -6.00
CA TYR A 244 24.10 1.46 -4.89
C TYR A 244 23.76 0.72 -3.58
N GLN A 245 22.48 0.49 -3.29
CA GLN A 245 22.06 -0.26 -2.10
C GLN A 245 22.65 -1.67 -2.04
N LYS A 246 22.67 -2.37 -3.18
CA LYS A 246 23.30 -3.69 -3.28
C LYS A 246 24.81 -3.63 -2.98
N ALA A 247 25.50 -2.61 -3.49
CA ALA A 247 26.93 -2.43 -3.21
C ALA A 247 27.19 -2.08 -1.75
N ILE A 248 26.40 -1.18 -1.15
CA ILE A 248 26.47 -0.83 0.28
C ILE A 248 26.32 -2.08 1.14
N THR A 249 25.33 -2.92 0.83
CA THR A 249 25.09 -4.18 1.53
C THR A 249 26.30 -5.13 1.42
N THR A 250 26.92 -5.20 0.24
CA THR A 250 28.13 -6.01 0.04
C THR A 250 29.32 -5.45 0.82
N ILE A 251 29.52 -4.13 0.83
CA ILE A 251 30.64 -3.44 1.51
C ILE A 251 30.49 -3.53 3.04
N ARG A 252 29.27 -3.40 3.58
CA ARG A 252 28.97 -3.61 5.01
C ARG A 252 29.38 -5.00 5.51
N ARG A 253 29.48 -5.99 4.62
CA ARG A 253 29.89 -7.37 4.96
C ARG A 253 31.40 -7.55 5.00
N CYS A 254 32.17 -6.63 4.41
CA CYS A 254 33.63 -6.72 4.42
C CYS A 254 34.14 -6.51 5.85
N THR A 255 34.82 -7.52 6.41
CA THR A 255 35.43 -7.47 7.75
C THR A 255 36.75 -6.69 7.76
N LYS A 256 37.31 -6.43 6.57
CA LYS A 256 38.55 -5.69 6.37
C LYS A 256 38.28 -4.44 5.55
N ARG A 257 39.20 -3.49 5.69
CA ARG A 257 39.21 -2.28 4.88
C ARG A 257 39.45 -2.68 3.43
N ILE A 258 38.60 -2.18 2.54
CA ILE A 258 38.82 -2.32 1.10
C ILE A 258 39.88 -1.30 0.71
N ASP A 259 40.99 -1.76 0.12
CA ASP A 259 42.17 -0.92 -0.16
C ASP A 259 42.71 -1.04 -1.60
N SER A 260 42.07 -1.84 -2.46
CA SER A 260 42.49 -2.05 -3.85
C SER A 260 41.32 -2.17 -4.83
N TYR A 261 41.53 -1.69 -6.06
CA TYR A 261 40.54 -1.80 -7.14
C TYR A 261 40.21 -3.26 -7.47
N GLU A 262 41.21 -4.14 -7.42
CA GLU A 262 41.10 -5.57 -7.70
C GLU A 262 40.22 -6.29 -6.67
N GLU A 263 40.19 -5.82 -5.42
CA GLU A 263 39.28 -6.34 -4.41
C GLU A 263 37.84 -5.90 -4.70
N ILE A 264 37.64 -4.62 -5.01
CA ILE A 264 36.31 -4.05 -5.28
C ILE A 264 35.61 -4.78 -6.43
N ILE A 265 36.30 -5.00 -7.55
CA ILE A 265 35.67 -5.61 -8.74
C ILE A 265 35.33 -7.10 -8.56
N LYS A 266 35.94 -7.75 -7.57
CA LYS A 266 35.61 -9.15 -7.19
C LYS A 266 34.39 -9.21 -6.27
N LEU A 267 33.96 -8.09 -5.70
CA LEU A 267 32.81 -8.07 -4.80
C LEU A 267 31.50 -8.36 -5.55
N PRO A 268 30.63 -9.22 -4.98
CA PRO A 268 29.40 -9.61 -5.64
C PRO A 268 28.45 -8.41 -5.80
N GLY A 269 27.95 -8.22 -7.02
CA GLY A 269 27.00 -7.16 -7.35
C GLY A 269 27.64 -5.80 -7.65
N ILE A 270 28.97 -5.71 -7.70
CA ILE A 270 29.70 -4.50 -8.07
C ILE A 270 30.32 -4.69 -9.46
N GLY A 271 29.82 -3.94 -10.44
CA GLY A 271 30.37 -3.93 -11.80
C GLY A 271 31.45 -2.86 -11.98
N GLU A 272 32.18 -2.91 -13.09
CA GLU A 272 33.33 -2.03 -13.39
C GLU A 272 33.01 -0.53 -13.20
N SER A 273 31.85 -0.07 -13.68
CA SER A 273 31.45 1.34 -13.53
C SER A 273 31.25 1.76 -12.07
N LEU A 274 30.75 0.87 -11.22
CA LEU A 274 30.55 1.16 -9.81
C LEU A 274 31.86 1.00 -9.04
N ALA A 275 32.68 0.01 -9.41
CA ALA A 275 34.01 -0.18 -8.86
C ALA A 275 34.89 1.06 -9.02
N LYS A 276 34.86 1.71 -10.19
CA LYS A 276 35.58 2.98 -10.44
C LYS A 276 35.18 4.09 -9.47
N LYS A 277 33.88 4.21 -9.15
CA LYS A 277 33.38 5.23 -8.21
C LYS A 277 33.75 4.91 -6.76
N ILE A 278 33.72 3.63 -6.38
CA ILE A 278 34.16 3.21 -5.05
C ILE A 278 35.67 3.46 -4.90
N TRP A 279 36.45 3.19 -5.95
CA TRP A 279 37.87 3.46 -5.96
C TRP A 279 38.19 4.95 -5.88
N GLU A 280 37.47 5.80 -6.62
CA GLU A 280 37.54 7.26 -6.47
C GLU A 280 37.35 7.67 -5.01
N ILE A 281 36.29 7.18 -4.36
CA ILE A 281 36.03 7.46 -2.94
C ILE A 281 37.19 7.07 -2.03
N ILE A 282 37.84 5.93 -2.29
CA ILE A 282 38.96 5.43 -1.49
C ILE A 282 40.23 6.24 -1.74
N ASP A 283 40.54 6.56 -2.99
CA ASP A 283 41.78 7.22 -3.42
C ASP A 283 41.78 8.71 -3.10
N THR A 284 40.68 9.41 -3.38
CA THR A 284 40.59 10.87 -3.22
C THR A 284 39.94 11.28 -1.91
N GLY A 285 39.14 10.40 -1.29
CA GLY A 285 38.29 10.78 -0.18
C GLY A 285 37.11 11.68 -0.59
N SER A 286 36.83 11.84 -1.89
CA SER A 286 35.71 12.62 -2.44
C SER A 286 34.81 11.77 -3.34
N PHE A 287 33.67 12.31 -3.75
CA PHE A 287 32.85 11.68 -4.79
C PHE A 287 32.28 12.79 -5.67
N GLU A 288 32.99 13.09 -6.76
CA GLU A 288 32.74 14.27 -7.61
C GLU A 288 31.28 14.30 -8.07
N LYS A 289 30.75 13.15 -8.48
CA LYS A 289 29.35 13.06 -8.91
C LYS A 289 28.34 13.38 -7.81
N LEU A 290 28.65 13.02 -6.57
CA LEU A 290 27.80 13.36 -5.42
C LEU A 290 27.83 14.87 -5.17
N GLU A 291 29.02 15.48 -5.26
CA GLU A 291 29.21 16.92 -5.10
C GLU A 291 28.50 17.72 -6.21
N ASP A 292 28.58 17.27 -7.46
CA ASP A 292 27.84 17.83 -8.60
C ASP A 292 26.32 17.78 -8.37
N PHE A 293 25.84 16.65 -7.83
CA PHE A 293 24.41 16.52 -7.51
C PHE A 293 24.02 17.45 -6.36
N GLN A 294 24.83 17.53 -5.30
CA GLN A 294 24.55 18.38 -4.15
C GLN A 294 24.60 19.88 -4.47
N SER A 295 25.46 20.29 -5.41
CA SER A 295 25.56 21.68 -5.87
C SER A 295 24.52 22.07 -6.92
N SER A 296 23.79 21.10 -7.49
CA SER A 296 22.79 21.35 -8.50
C SER A 296 21.52 21.98 -7.92
N GLU A 297 21.09 23.12 -8.50
CA GLU A 297 19.79 23.74 -8.22
C GLU A 297 18.65 22.73 -8.43
N TYR A 298 18.73 21.95 -9.52
CA TYR A 298 17.73 20.95 -9.84
C TYR A 298 17.55 19.94 -8.71
N MET A 299 18.65 19.35 -8.22
CA MET A 299 18.56 18.36 -7.14
C MET A 299 18.10 18.97 -5.83
N THR A 300 18.55 20.19 -5.53
CA THR A 300 18.10 20.94 -4.34
C THR A 300 16.58 21.09 -4.33
N VAL A 301 16.00 21.52 -5.46
CA VAL A 301 14.56 21.73 -5.60
C VAL A 301 13.79 20.41 -5.64
N ILE A 302 14.29 19.39 -6.34
CA ILE A 302 13.67 18.06 -6.37
C ILE A 302 13.64 17.45 -4.97
N ASN A 303 14.70 17.60 -4.19
CA ASN A 303 14.75 17.15 -2.79
C ASN A 303 13.75 17.91 -1.93
N LEU A 304 13.73 19.24 -2.04
CA LEU A 304 12.77 20.10 -1.32
C LEU A 304 11.33 19.66 -1.56
N PHE A 305 10.95 19.45 -2.84
CA PHE A 305 9.60 19.04 -3.21
C PHE A 305 9.31 17.58 -2.89
N GLY A 306 10.30 16.69 -2.97
CA GLY A 306 10.15 15.26 -2.67
C GLY A 306 9.82 14.98 -1.21
N ASN A 307 10.19 15.88 -0.31
CA ASN A 307 9.86 15.80 1.12
C ASN A 307 8.39 16.13 1.43
N ILE A 308 7.62 16.66 0.47
CA ILE A 308 6.19 16.98 0.69
C ILE A 308 5.38 15.68 0.65
N TRP A 309 4.63 15.39 1.71
CA TRP A 309 3.70 14.25 1.71
C TRP A 309 2.66 14.40 0.58
N GLY A 310 2.46 13.34 -0.20
CA GLY A 310 1.69 13.37 -1.45
C GLY A 310 2.48 13.76 -2.70
N CYS A 311 3.78 14.04 -2.59
CA CYS A 311 4.67 14.35 -3.71
C CYS A 311 5.70 13.23 -3.94
N GLY A 312 5.62 12.59 -5.10
CA GLY A 312 6.66 11.66 -5.56
C GLY A 312 7.56 12.29 -6.64
N PRO A 313 8.61 11.58 -7.09
CA PRO A 313 9.61 12.09 -8.05
C PRO A 313 9.02 12.73 -9.32
N ASN A 314 7.93 12.16 -9.85
CA ASN A 314 7.27 12.68 -11.05
C ASN A 314 6.60 14.04 -10.80
N ILE A 315 6.02 14.24 -9.63
CA ILE A 315 5.33 15.49 -9.28
C ILE A 315 6.36 16.57 -8.98
N ALA A 316 7.41 16.24 -8.21
CA ALA A 316 8.54 17.13 -7.96
C ALA A 316 9.15 17.64 -9.27
N LYS A 317 9.40 16.72 -10.22
CA LYS A 317 9.89 17.08 -11.55
C LYS A 317 8.90 17.97 -12.32
N GLN A 318 7.63 17.63 -12.34
CA GLN A 318 6.60 18.45 -13.01
C GLN A 318 6.53 19.88 -12.45
N TRP A 319 6.67 20.05 -11.14
CA TRP A 319 6.72 21.37 -10.52
C TRP A 319 8.00 22.14 -10.86
N TYR A 320 9.14 21.45 -10.89
CA TYR A 320 10.38 22.05 -11.37
C TYR A 320 10.28 22.53 -12.81
N ASP A 321 9.74 21.70 -13.70
CA ASP A 321 9.54 22.00 -15.13
C ASP A 321 8.54 23.17 -15.33
N GLN A 322 7.62 23.38 -14.39
CA GLN A 322 6.70 24.53 -14.34
C GLN A 322 7.36 25.82 -13.80
N GLY A 323 8.63 25.76 -13.41
CA GLY A 323 9.38 26.91 -12.89
C GLY A 323 9.25 27.12 -11.38
N PHE A 324 8.63 26.22 -10.63
CA PHE A 324 8.58 26.31 -9.16
C PHE A 324 9.94 25.97 -8.57
N ARG A 325 10.37 26.73 -7.56
CA ARG A 325 11.67 26.54 -6.88
C ARG A 325 11.54 26.48 -5.36
N THR A 326 10.46 27.03 -4.82
CA THR A 326 10.26 27.18 -3.37
C THR A 326 8.94 26.57 -2.91
N LEU A 327 8.82 26.30 -1.61
CA LEU A 327 7.54 25.90 -1.01
C LEU A 327 6.46 26.98 -1.19
N ASP A 328 6.83 28.26 -1.17
CA ASP A 328 5.90 29.37 -1.36
C ASP A 328 5.36 29.46 -2.79
N ASP A 329 6.16 29.10 -3.80
CA ASP A 329 5.64 28.93 -5.16
C ASP A 329 4.51 27.91 -5.19
N LEU A 330 4.67 26.79 -4.47
CA LEU A 330 3.64 25.77 -4.39
C LEU A 330 2.40 26.25 -3.63
N ARG A 331 2.57 26.97 -2.52
CA ARG A 331 1.46 27.53 -1.73
C ARG A 331 0.62 28.52 -2.53
N THR A 332 1.25 29.31 -3.39
CA THR A 332 0.61 30.44 -4.06
C THR A 332 0.16 30.15 -5.49
N LYS A 333 0.87 29.28 -6.22
CA LYS A 333 0.69 29.11 -7.67
C LYS A 333 0.31 27.70 -8.08
N ALA A 334 0.70 26.68 -7.30
CA ALA A 334 0.47 25.29 -7.70
C ALA A 334 -0.96 24.81 -7.42
N LYS A 335 -1.46 23.93 -8.28
CA LYS A 335 -2.69 23.19 -8.02
C LYS A 335 -2.37 21.93 -7.24
N LEU A 336 -2.69 21.93 -5.95
CA LEU A 336 -2.36 20.85 -5.02
C LEU A 336 -3.57 19.96 -4.74
N SER A 337 -3.35 18.65 -4.70
CA SER A 337 -4.32 17.70 -4.15
C SER A 337 -4.48 17.88 -2.63
N HIS A 338 -5.54 17.34 -2.04
CA HIS A 338 -5.79 17.46 -0.60
C HIS A 338 -4.60 16.96 0.25
N ASN A 339 -4.03 15.80 -0.07
CA ASN A 339 -2.87 15.26 0.64
C ASN A 339 -1.64 16.18 0.51
N GLN A 340 -1.41 16.76 -0.68
CA GLN A 340 -0.29 17.69 -0.89
C GLN A 340 -0.48 19.00 -0.12
N GLN A 341 -1.72 19.47 0.04
CA GLN A 341 -2.00 20.65 0.87
C GLN A 341 -1.66 20.36 2.34
N ILE A 342 -2.02 19.19 2.85
CA ILE A 342 -1.66 18.75 4.21
C ILE A 342 -0.14 18.60 4.32
N GLY A 343 0.51 17.93 3.36
CA GLY A 343 1.96 17.74 3.35
C GLY A 343 2.75 19.05 3.26
N LEU A 344 2.21 20.08 2.62
CA LEU A 344 2.82 21.41 2.56
C LEU A 344 2.53 22.26 3.80
N LYS A 345 1.39 22.00 4.47
CA LYS A 345 1.00 22.67 5.71
C LYS A 345 1.86 22.21 6.89
N TYR A 346 2.12 20.90 6.99
CA TYR A 346 2.90 20.29 8.07
C TYR A 346 4.29 19.81 7.59
N TYR A 347 4.89 20.58 6.68
CA TYR A 347 6.13 20.16 6.00
C TYR A 347 7.27 19.95 6.98
N ASP A 348 7.48 20.91 7.89
CA ASP A 348 8.58 20.87 8.84
C ASP A 348 8.32 19.77 9.89
N GLU A 349 7.08 19.64 10.37
CA GLU A 349 6.68 18.62 11.35
C GLU A 349 6.81 17.19 10.79
N PHE A 350 6.50 16.97 9.51
CA PHE A 350 6.70 15.65 8.87
C PHE A 350 8.16 15.32 8.59
N LEU A 351 9.07 16.29 8.67
CA LEU A 351 10.51 16.04 8.58
C LEU A 351 11.13 15.68 9.93
N GLU A 352 10.47 16.02 11.04
CA GLU A 352 10.93 15.68 12.37
C GLU A 352 10.86 14.16 12.62
N ARG A 353 11.89 13.63 13.25
CA ARG A 353 11.95 12.21 13.62
C ARG A 353 11.28 12.00 14.97
N MET A 354 10.40 11.01 15.04
CA MET A 354 9.62 10.66 16.23
C MET A 354 10.41 9.73 17.15
N PRO A 355 10.58 10.05 18.45
CA PRO A 355 11.17 9.13 19.42
C PRO A 355 10.25 7.93 19.69
N ARG A 356 10.81 6.83 20.20
CA ARG A 356 10.04 5.60 20.49
C ARG A 356 8.90 5.80 21.49
N ASP A 357 9.07 6.69 22.45
CA ASP A 357 8.05 6.96 23.46
C ASP A 357 6.79 7.56 22.83
N GLU A 358 6.95 8.47 21.87
CA GLU A 358 5.83 9.03 21.12
C GLU A 358 5.15 7.97 20.24
N VAL A 359 5.91 7.05 19.64
CA VAL A 359 5.33 5.90 18.91
C VAL A 359 4.48 5.03 19.83
N ALA A 360 4.95 4.78 21.07
CA ALA A 360 4.23 3.98 22.05
C ALA A 360 2.94 4.67 22.53
N GLU A 361 2.96 5.99 22.68
CA GLU A 361 1.76 6.79 22.99
C GLU A 361 0.72 6.70 21.87
N ILE A 362 1.14 6.83 20.61
CA ILE A 362 0.26 6.67 19.44
C ILE A 362 -0.33 5.26 19.39
N GLU A 363 0.50 4.22 19.61
CA GLU A 363 0.03 2.83 19.69
C GLU A 363 -1.05 2.67 20.78
N ALA A 364 -0.83 3.24 21.97
CA ALA A 364 -1.77 3.14 23.08
C ALA A 364 -3.14 3.76 22.74
N VAL A 365 -3.15 4.94 22.12
CA VAL A 365 -4.38 5.61 21.69
C VAL A 365 -5.10 4.79 20.63
N VAL A 366 -4.40 4.33 19.59
CA VAL A 366 -5.01 3.51 18.53
C VAL A 366 -5.57 2.21 19.12
N LYS A 367 -4.84 1.59 20.05
CA LYS A 367 -5.23 0.34 20.72
C LYS A 367 -6.48 0.52 21.57
N GLU A 368 -6.57 1.60 22.35
CA GLU A 368 -7.77 1.93 23.14
C GLU A 368 -9.01 2.06 22.25
N HIS A 369 -8.94 2.88 21.21
CA HIS A 369 -10.05 3.11 20.29
C HIS A 369 -10.45 1.84 19.52
N ALA A 370 -9.48 1.02 19.10
CA ALA A 370 -9.74 -0.23 18.40
C ALA A 370 -10.41 -1.26 19.30
N LEU A 371 -9.91 -1.46 20.53
CA LEU A 371 -10.46 -2.43 21.49
C LEU A 371 -11.85 -2.03 22.01
N ALA A 372 -12.15 -0.73 22.06
CA ALA A 372 -13.50 -0.24 22.37
C ALA A 372 -14.53 -0.59 21.29
N LEU A 373 -14.09 -0.76 20.03
CA LEU A 373 -14.96 -1.10 18.90
C LEU A 373 -15.10 -2.62 18.71
N VAL A 374 -13.99 -3.35 18.83
CA VAL A 374 -13.96 -4.81 18.70
C VAL A 374 -13.05 -5.34 19.82
N PRO A 375 -13.59 -6.12 20.78
CA PRO A 375 -12.77 -6.72 21.82
C PRO A 375 -11.81 -7.77 21.25
N ASP A 376 -10.80 -8.15 22.02
CA ASP A 376 -9.88 -9.27 21.71
C ASP A 376 -9.07 -9.13 20.40
N LEU A 377 -8.90 -7.90 19.90
CA LEU A 377 -8.00 -7.62 18.77
C LEU A 377 -6.53 -7.85 19.15
N THR A 378 -5.78 -8.42 18.21
CA THR A 378 -4.31 -8.41 18.23
C THR A 378 -3.82 -7.16 17.50
N ILE A 379 -3.14 -6.29 18.21
CA ILE A 379 -2.64 -5.00 17.71
C ILE A 379 -1.13 -4.96 17.96
N GLN A 380 -0.37 -4.67 16.91
CA GLN A 380 1.09 -4.62 17.01
C GLN A 380 1.70 -3.54 16.13
N THR A 381 2.48 -2.67 16.75
CA THR A 381 3.35 -1.74 16.03
C THR A 381 4.43 -2.49 15.25
N CYS A 382 4.60 -2.10 13.98
CA CYS A 382 5.44 -2.71 12.97
C CYS A 382 6.52 -1.71 12.51
N GLY A 383 6.82 -1.68 11.21
CA GLY A 383 7.72 -0.68 10.65
C GLY A 383 9.12 -0.66 11.26
N SER A 384 9.75 0.51 11.18
CA SER A 384 11.05 0.80 11.78
C SER A 384 11.05 0.63 13.30
N TYR A 385 9.93 0.90 13.98
CA TYR A 385 9.76 0.70 15.41
C TYR A 385 9.99 -0.77 15.82
N ARG A 386 9.35 -1.72 15.12
CA ARG A 386 9.54 -3.17 15.36
C ARG A 386 10.94 -3.65 14.98
N ARG A 387 11.60 -2.98 14.04
CA ARG A 387 13.01 -3.26 13.70
C ARG A 387 14.00 -2.69 14.73
N GLY A 388 13.54 -1.90 15.69
CA GLY A 388 14.37 -1.36 16.77
C GLY A 388 15.10 -0.06 16.42
N LYS A 389 14.61 0.75 15.47
CA LYS A 389 15.19 2.10 15.28
C LYS A 389 14.95 2.97 16.52
N ALA A 390 15.91 3.82 16.88
CA ALA A 390 15.78 4.78 17.99
C ALA A 390 14.77 5.90 17.68
N THR A 391 14.63 6.27 16.41
CA THR A 391 13.61 7.22 15.95
C THR A 391 12.88 6.69 14.72
N CYS A 392 11.62 7.08 14.57
CA CYS A 392 10.70 6.65 13.50
C CYS A 392 10.26 7.85 12.65
N GLY A 393 9.87 7.61 11.40
CA GLY A 393 9.33 8.67 10.51
C GLY A 393 7.81 8.63 10.42
N ASP A 394 7.26 7.44 10.66
CA ASP A 394 5.84 7.13 10.71
C ASP A 394 5.61 6.00 11.72
N VAL A 395 4.33 5.72 11.98
CA VAL A 395 3.90 4.63 12.87
C VAL A 395 3.06 3.63 12.07
N ASP A 396 3.63 2.46 11.82
CA ASP A 396 2.92 1.35 11.19
C ASP A 396 2.25 0.48 12.25
N ILE A 397 0.93 0.31 12.20
CA ILE A 397 0.20 -0.56 13.14
C ILE A 397 -0.54 -1.66 12.38
N LEU A 398 -0.23 -2.91 12.71
CA LEU A 398 -0.98 -4.08 12.26
C LEU A 398 -2.11 -4.36 13.25
N ILE A 399 -3.34 -4.50 12.75
CA ILE A 399 -4.51 -4.88 13.53
C ILE A 399 -5.12 -6.15 12.91
N THR A 400 -5.34 -7.17 13.73
CA THR A 400 -5.98 -8.42 13.34
C THR A 400 -6.80 -9.01 14.48
N HIS A 401 -7.48 -10.12 14.22
CA HIS A 401 -8.21 -10.88 15.23
C HIS A 401 -7.95 -12.38 15.03
N SER A 402 -7.93 -13.15 16.11
CA SER A 402 -7.58 -14.58 16.10
C SER A 402 -8.51 -15.45 15.25
N ASP A 403 -9.77 -15.04 15.10
CA ASP A 403 -10.77 -15.70 14.24
C ASP A 403 -10.62 -15.40 12.74
N GLY A 404 -9.73 -14.48 12.34
CA GLY A 404 -9.52 -14.04 10.96
C GLY A 404 -10.67 -13.22 10.34
N ILE A 405 -11.71 -12.87 11.10
CA ILE A 405 -12.95 -12.25 10.58
C ILE A 405 -13.31 -10.96 11.35
N SER A 406 -13.18 -10.93 12.67
CA SER A 406 -13.73 -9.83 13.49
C SER A 406 -13.07 -8.46 13.27
N HIS A 407 -11.87 -8.41 12.68
CA HIS A 407 -11.21 -7.16 12.27
C HIS A 407 -11.77 -6.57 10.96
N GLN A 408 -12.60 -7.29 10.21
CA GLN A 408 -13.09 -6.85 8.90
C GLN A 408 -13.98 -5.60 9.02
N GLY A 409 -13.67 -4.59 8.21
CA GLY A 409 -14.41 -3.33 8.20
C GLY A 409 -14.09 -2.36 9.35
N LEU A 410 -13.16 -2.71 10.25
CA LEU A 410 -12.80 -1.91 11.43
C LEU A 410 -12.23 -0.53 11.10
N LEU A 411 -11.50 -0.39 9.99
CA LEU A 411 -10.71 0.81 9.70
C LEU A 411 -11.57 2.09 9.66
N ILE A 412 -12.75 2.05 9.04
CA ILE A 412 -13.62 3.24 8.92
C ILE A 412 -14.14 3.66 10.31
N PRO A 413 -14.79 2.79 11.11
CA PRO A 413 -15.18 3.11 12.49
C PRO A 413 -14.02 3.59 13.37
N LEU A 414 -12.84 2.99 13.23
CA LEU A 414 -11.64 3.37 14.00
C LEU A 414 -11.20 4.80 13.67
N VAL A 415 -11.07 5.13 12.38
CA VAL A 415 -10.72 6.49 11.94
C VAL A 415 -11.76 7.51 12.39
N ASP A 416 -13.05 7.17 12.32
CA ASP A 416 -14.12 8.05 12.79
C ASP A 416 -14.07 8.26 14.32
N SER A 417 -13.73 7.21 15.08
CA SER A 417 -13.55 7.27 16.53
C SER A 417 -12.39 8.21 16.91
N LEU A 418 -11.23 8.05 16.25
CA LEU A 418 -10.05 8.89 16.45
C LEU A 418 -10.28 10.35 16.04
N ARG A 419 -11.04 10.60 14.96
CA ARG A 419 -11.41 11.96 14.55
C ARG A 419 -12.31 12.64 15.59
N LYS A 420 -13.29 11.90 16.15
CA LYS A 420 -14.20 12.43 17.17
C LYS A 420 -13.51 12.77 18.49
N SER A 421 -12.43 12.06 18.84
CA SER A 421 -11.60 12.40 20.02
C SER A 421 -10.59 13.52 19.75
N GLY A 422 -10.51 14.03 18.52
CA GLY A 422 -9.56 15.09 18.15
C GLY A 422 -8.13 14.60 17.91
N MET A 423 -7.91 13.28 17.85
CA MET A 423 -6.60 12.66 17.62
C MET A 423 -6.25 12.53 16.14
N LEU A 424 -7.20 12.80 15.23
CA LEU A 424 -6.99 12.77 13.79
C LEU A 424 -7.49 14.06 13.15
N LEU A 425 -6.59 14.74 12.44
CA LEU A 425 -6.80 16.05 11.80
C LEU A 425 -7.71 16.00 10.56
#